data_AF-A0A371CT85-F1
#
_entry.id   AF-A0A371CT85-F1
#
_cell.length_a   1.000
_cell.length_b   1.000
_cell.length_c   1.000
_cell.angle_alpha   90.00
_cell.angle_beta   90.00
_cell.angle_gamma   90.00
#
_symmetry.space_group_name_H-M   'P 1'
#
loop_
_entity.id
_entity.type
_entity.pdbx_description
1 polymer ?
#
loop_
_entity_poly.entity_id
_entity_poly.type
_entity_poly.pdbx_seq_one_letter_code
_entity_poly.pdbx_strand_id
1 'polypeptide(L)'
;MLLQSVSKNPNSPHVQAHLGVLNVLLSDHPARADITRYLISHGFYHDLRHAVLHIPVPAPKQSPILSPLATLLAAPLSIPDLLPLSLRELLLSILTIPLLPNRLLPALGPFSVRLPLASLDLVPLDIINDPALSSTESKIHLLANLAAFAPPRYSALPAPAFATYLQLCALLMNGVPEHALEPPENKPDATKIWADDDSDDESDTLVEVVSSFEAKPPLPQLDERTRKRLQTLPSSDHISTLLRASQNDKLTPSVISFCFALVTVWPTRRDKVLSTMVAYNRGGLVREIYRNYVRSSPLGRDESYPDITKPDHAAHWPPLLLLADLYTQALLTMGDAEFFSEGKNDGRRRGGAASACRSREYISSAEHGGRAEIVGAVHARCRSGQARVSLHGRKTDLTTYSGMYGEGEVAD
;
A
#
# COMPACT_ATOMS: atom_id res chain seq x y z
N MET A 1 30.28 -26.56 8.17
CA MET A 1 31.46 -26.56 7.26
C MET A 1 31.10 -26.21 5.82
N LEU A 2 30.30 -27.00 5.09
CA LEU A 2 29.97 -26.71 3.67
C LEU A 2 29.25 -25.37 3.47
N LEU A 3 28.22 -25.09 4.26
CA LEU A 3 27.45 -23.83 4.16
C LEU A 3 28.31 -22.60 4.45
N GLN A 4 29.13 -22.66 5.50
CA GLN A 4 30.09 -21.61 5.84
C GLN A 4 31.13 -21.40 4.73
N SER A 5 31.55 -22.45 4.02
CA SER A 5 32.44 -22.31 2.85
C SER A 5 31.75 -21.56 1.71
N VAL A 6 30.46 -21.82 1.46
CA VAL A 6 29.66 -21.10 0.45
C VAL A 6 29.46 -19.64 0.87
N SER A 7 29.20 -19.40 2.15
CA SER A 7 29.01 -18.07 2.73
C SER A 7 30.27 -17.19 2.62
N LYS A 8 31.43 -17.73 3.00
CA LYS A 8 32.70 -16.99 3.02
C LYS A 8 33.31 -16.77 1.64
N ASN A 9 33.23 -17.77 0.75
CA ASN A 9 33.85 -17.72 -0.57
C ASN A 9 32.89 -18.19 -1.66
N PRO A 10 31.83 -17.41 -1.97
CA PRO A 10 30.80 -17.80 -2.95
C PRO A 10 31.33 -17.90 -4.39
N ASN A 11 32.49 -17.33 -4.69
CA ASN A 11 33.14 -17.43 -6.01
C ASN A 11 34.14 -18.59 -6.12
N SER A 12 34.28 -19.43 -5.08
CA SER A 12 35.18 -20.59 -5.12
C SER A 12 34.70 -21.63 -6.15
N PRO A 13 35.61 -22.30 -6.88
CA PRO A 13 35.24 -23.33 -7.86
C PRO A 13 34.48 -24.51 -7.24
N HIS A 14 34.58 -24.71 -5.93
CA HIS A 14 33.90 -25.81 -5.22
C HIS A 14 32.48 -25.48 -4.78
N VAL A 15 32.04 -24.22 -4.90
CA VAL A 15 30.72 -23.77 -4.40
C VAL A 15 29.58 -24.52 -5.06
N GLN A 16 29.67 -24.77 -6.36
CA GLN A 16 28.64 -25.52 -7.08
C GLN A 16 28.50 -26.95 -6.56
N ALA A 17 29.63 -27.62 -6.27
CA ALA A 17 29.63 -28.95 -5.68
C ALA A 17 29.05 -28.93 -4.25
N HIS A 18 29.44 -27.95 -3.42
CA HIS A 18 28.92 -27.80 -2.07
C HIS A 18 27.40 -27.55 -2.07
N LEU A 19 26.90 -26.68 -2.95
CA LEU A 19 25.47 -26.42 -3.12
C LEU A 19 24.73 -27.64 -3.66
N GLY A 20 25.35 -28.41 -4.55
CA GLY A 20 24.81 -29.68 -5.03
C GLY A 20 24.58 -30.66 -3.89
N VAL A 21 25.59 -30.88 -3.06
CA VAL A 21 25.49 -31.76 -1.87
C VAL A 21 24.44 -31.26 -0.89
N LEU A 22 24.42 -29.97 -0.58
CA LEU A 22 23.43 -29.38 0.33
C LEU A 22 22.00 -29.53 -0.21
N ASN A 23 21.79 -29.34 -1.51
CA ASN A 23 20.46 -29.53 -2.10
C ASN A 23 20.02 -30.99 -2.01
N VAL A 24 20.88 -31.96 -2.33
CA VAL A 24 20.57 -33.40 -2.21
C VAL A 24 20.21 -33.78 -0.76
N LEU A 25 20.94 -33.24 0.21
CA LEU A 25 20.67 -33.49 1.63
C LEU A 25 19.31 -32.93 2.10
N LEU A 26 18.83 -31.85 1.49
CA LEU A 26 17.58 -31.20 1.89
C LEU A 26 16.38 -31.60 1.04
N SER A 27 16.57 -32.11 -0.19
CA SER A 27 15.48 -32.61 -1.04
C SER A 27 15.10 -34.05 -0.70
N ASP A 28 16.06 -34.97 -0.76
CA ASP A 28 15.79 -36.41 -0.92
C ASP A 28 16.29 -37.28 0.24
N HIS A 29 16.90 -36.68 1.26
CA HIS A 29 17.43 -37.44 2.40
C HIS A 29 16.31 -37.82 3.41
N PRO A 30 16.28 -39.05 3.95
CA PRO A 30 15.27 -39.47 4.92
C PRO A 30 15.31 -38.62 6.21
N ALA A 31 16.50 -38.22 6.64
CA ALA A 31 16.70 -37.34 7.80
C ALA A 31 16.65 -35.83 7.46
N ARG A 32 16.06 -35.43 6.32
CA ARG A 32 16.07 -34.02 5.88
C ARG A 32 15.50 -33.05 6.91
N ALA A 33 14.47 -33.45 7.65
CA ALA A 33 13.85 -32.58 8.66
C ALA A 33 14.81 -32.29 9.82
N ASP A 34 15.51 -33.30 10.33
CA ASP A 34 16.45 -33.14 11.43
C ASP A 34 17.70 -32.36 11.00
N ILE A 35 18.20 -32.63 9.79
CA ILE A 35 19.30 -31.88 9.18
C ILE A 35 18.89 -30.42 9.00
N THR A 36 17.70 -30.16 8.46
CA THR A 36 17.19 -28.79 8.25
C THR A 36 17.06 -28.06 9.59
N ARG A 37 16.47 -28.72 10.60
CA ARG A 37 16.32 -28.15 11.94
C ARG A 37 17.68 -27.78 12.54
N TYR A 38 18.67 -28.68 12.42
CA TYR A 38 20.03 -28.41 12.85
C TYR A 38 20.64 -27.23 12.08
N LEU A 39 20.48 -27.17 10.76
CA LEU A 39 21.04 -26.07 9.97
C LEU A 39 20.42 -24.72 10.37
N ILE A 40 19.10 -24.65 10.51
CA ILE A 40 18.44 -23.38 10.87
C ILE A 40 18.88 -22.91 12.26
N SER A 41 18.96 -23.81 13.24
CA SER A 41 19.43 -23.46 14.59
C SER A 41 20.89 -22.99 14.62
N HIS A 42 21.66 -23.29 13.58
CA HIS A 42 23.06 -22.88 13.44
C HIS A 42 23.26 -21.79 12.39
N GLY A 43 22.24 -20.96 12.15
CA GLY A 43 22.38 -19.74 11.33
C GLY A 43 22.29 -19.96 9.82
N PHE A 44 21.56 -20.98 9.37
CA PHE A 44 21.38 -21.30 7.94
C PHE A 44 21.07 -20.07 7.06
N TYR A 45 20.03 -19.32 7.43
CA TYR A 45 19.60 -18.17 6.64
C TYR A 45 20.58 -16.99 6.71
N HIS A 46 21.29 -16.83 7.83
CA HIS A 46 22.35 -15.84 7.96
C HIS A 46 23.53 -16.17 7.03
N ASP A 47 23.98 -17.42 7.00
CA ASP A 47 25.05 -17.85 6.10
C ASP A 47 24.67 -17.70 4.61
N LEU A 48 23.42 -18.03 4.26
CA LEU A 48 22.88 -17.83 2.91
C LEU A 48 22.74 -16.35 2.55
N ARG A 49 22.32 -15.50 3.50
CA ARG A 49 22.26 -14.05 3.31
C ARG A 49 23.61 -13.51 2.85
N HIS A 50 24.70 -13.91 3.52
CA HIS A 50 26.05 -13.53 3.13
C HIS A 50 26.39 -13.99 1.70
N ALA A 51 26.09 -15.24 1.36
CA ALA A 51 26.31 -15.75 0.00
C ALA A 51 25.53 -14.92 -1.05
N VAL A 52 24.28 -14.55 -0.77
CA VAL A 52 23.45 -13.74 -1.69
C VAL A 52 23.98 -12.31 -1.84
N LEU A 53 24.50 -11.71 -0.76
CA LEU A 53 25.05 -10.35 -0.79
C LEU A 53 26.29 -10.22 -1.68
N HIS A 54 27.07 -11.29 -1.82
CA HIS A 54 28.25 -11.33 -2.69
C HIS A 54 27.92 -11.48 -4.18
N ILE A 55 26.66 -11.78 -4.54
CA ILE A 55 26.23 -11.80 -5.94
C ILE A 55 26.22 -10.35 -6.45
N PRO A 56 26.87 -10.04 -7.58
CA PRO A 56 26.87 -8.69 -8.12
C PRO A 56 25.45 -8.26 -8.53
N VAL A 57 25.18 -6.95 -8.51
CA VAL A 57 23.91 -6.36 -8.93
C VAL A 57 24.15 -5.51 -10.18
N PRO A 58 23.55 -5.83 -11.34
CA PRO A 58 22.66 -6.96 -11.61
C PRO A 58 23.40 -8.32 -11.65
N ALA A 59 22.67 -9.39 -11.36
CA ALA A 59 23.24 -10.74 -11.39
C ALA A 59 23.67 -11.13 -12.82
N PRO A 60 24.78 -11.89 -12.98
CA PRO A 60 25.21 -12.34 -14.29
C PRO A 60 24.17 -13.31 -14.85
N LYS A 61 23.79 -13.15 -16.13
CA LYS A 61 22.78 -14.00 -16.79
C LYS A 61 23.10 -15.49 -16.74
N GLN A 62 24.39 -15.85 -16.60
CA GLN A 62 24.90 -17.23 -16.62
C GLN A 62 25.64 -17.62 -15.33
N SER A 63 25.18 -17.18 -14.15
CA SER A 63 25.79 -17.66 -12.91
C SER A 63 25.29 -19.07 -12.56
N PRO A 64 26.16 -20.09 -12.50
CA PRO A 64 25.77 -21.48 -12.21
C PRO A 64 25.30 -21.68 -10.76
N ILE A 65 25.53 -20.70 -9.89
CA ILE A 65 25.28 -20.76 -8.45
C ILE A 65 23.83 -20.34 -8.12
N LEU A 66 23.20 -19.52 -8.96
CA LEU A 66 21.92 -18.87 -8.64
C LEU A 66 20.77 -19.86 -8.47
N SER A 67 20.62 -20.83 -9.38
CA SER A 67 19.52 -21.80 -9.32
C SER A 67 19.66 -22.76 -8.12
N PRO A 68 20.84 -23.35 -7.85
CA PRO A 68 21.07 -24.13 -6.64
C PRO A 68 20.85 -23.32 -5.35
N LEU A 69 21.29 -22.05 -5.32
CA LEU A 69 21.13 -21.19 -4.15
C LEU A 69 19.66 -20.80 -3.91
N ALA A 70 18.92 -20.46 -4.97
CA ALA A 70 17.49 -20.18 -4.90
C ALA A 70 16.69 -21.40 -4.43
N THR A 71 17.07 -22.60 -4.85
CA THR A 71 16.49 -23.86 -4.36
C THR A 71 16.78 -24.04 -2.88
N LEU A 72 18.01 -23.81 -2.46
CA LEU A 72 18.45 -23.95 -1.08
C LEU A 72 17.73 -22.97 -0.14
N LEU A 73 17.53 -21.71 -0.57
CA LEU A 73 16.79 -20.70 0.20
C LEU A 73 15.33 -21.13 0.50
N ALA A 74 14.71 -21.82 -0.45
CA ALA A 74 13.32 -22.25 -0.33
C ALA A 74 13.15 -23.68 0.22
N ALA A 75 14.22 -24.48 0.31
CA ALA A 75 14.14 -25.88 0.70
C ALA A 75 13.51 -26.09 2.10
N PRO A 76 13.90 -25.33 3.15
CA PRO A 76 13.30 -25.51 4.48
C PRO A 76 11.80 -25.20 4.54
N LEU A 77 11.32 -24.32 3.65
CA LEU A 77 9.91 -23.90 3.58
C LEU A 77 8.98 -25.03 3.11
N SER A 78 9.53 -26.11 2.54
CA SER A 78 8.75 -27.29 2.13
C SER A 78 8.45 -28.26 3.28
N ILE A 79 9.04 -28.05 4.46
CA ILE A 79 8.91 -28.93 5.63
C ILE A 79 7.88 -28.34 6.59
N PRO A 80 6.67 -28.92 6.73
CA PRO A 80 5.57 -28.33 7.50
C PRO A 80 5.93 -28.00 8.95
N ASP A 81 6.61 -28.92 9.65
CA ASP A 81 6.98 -28.76 11.06
C ASP A 81 7.96 -27.61 11.31
N LEU A 82 8.73 -27.23 10.28
CA LEU A 82 9.72 -26.17 10.35
C LEU A 82 9.26 -24.90 9.64
N LEU A 83 8.10 -24.91 9.01
CA LEU A 83 7.61 -23.82 8.17
C LEU A 83 7.51 -22.49 8.93
N PRO A 84 6.89 -22.38 10.14
CA PRO A 84 6.79 -21.10 10.84
C PRO A 84 8.15 -20.50 11.17
N LEU A 85 9.06 -21.34 11.69
CA LEU A 85 10.41 -20.94 12.06
C LEU A 85 11.24 -20.55 10.83
N SER A 86 11.18 -21.35 9.77
CA SER A 86 11.90 -21.07 8.52
C SER A 86 11.39 -19.81 7.83
N LEU A 87 10.08 -19.58 7.85
CA LEU A 87 9.46 -18.40 7.27
C LEU A 87 9.85 -17.14 8.04
N ARG A 88 9.82 -17.18 9.39
CA ARG A 88 10.32 -16.08 10.23
C ARG A 88 11.78 -15.74 9.90
N GLU A 89 12.67 -16.72 9.88
CA GLU A 89 14.08 -16.52 9.57
C GLU A 89 14.31 -16.02 8.13
N LEU A 90 13.52 -16.49 7.18
CA LEU A 90 13.53 -15.99 5.79
C LEU A 90 13.15 -14.50 5.73
N LEU A 91 12.10 -14.09 6.45
CA LEU A 91 11.70 -12.67 6.50
C LEU A 91 12.80 -11.79 7.09
N LEU A 92 13.41 -12.22 8.21
CA LEU A 92 14.45 -11.45 8.92
C LEU A 92 15.78 -11.40 8.17
N SER A 93 16.23 -12.53 7.61
CA SER A 93 17.59 -12.64 7.05
C SER A 93 17.63 -12.46 5.53
N ILE A 94 16.62 -12.94 4.80
CA ILE A 94 16.65 -12.98 3.33
C ILE A 94 15.84 -11.84 2.73
N LEU A 95 14.61 -11.60 3.18
CA LEU A 95 13.78 -10.52 2.63
C LEU A 95 14.23 -9.13 3.06
N THR A 96 15.19 -9.00 3.98
CA THR A 96 15.86 -7.73 4.30
C THR A 96 17.04 -7.41 3.36
N ILE A 97 17.37 -8.31 2.42
CA ILE A 97 18.50 -8.09 1.50
C ILE A 97 18.16 -6.99 0.49
N PRO A 98 19.02 -5.96 0.34
CA PRO A 98 18.82 -4.91 -0.64
C PRO A 98 18.80 -5.49 -2.06
N LEU A 99 17.80 -5.08 -2.83
CA LEU A 99 17.64 -5.47 -4.23
C LEU A 99 17.56 -6.98 -4.48
N LEU A 100 17.02 -7.75 -3.53
CA LEU A 100 16.91 -9.21 -3.62
C LEU A 100 16.33 -9.71 -4.96
N PRO A 101 15.21 -9.19 -5.48
CA PRO A 101 14.71 -9.63 -6.79
C PRO A 101 15.71 -9.45 -7.94
N ASN A 102 16.54 -8.39 -7.89
CA ASN A 102 17.55 -8.12 -8.91
C ASN A 102 18.77 -9.04 -8.78
N ARG A 103 19.10 -9.47 -7.55
CA ARG A 103 20.15 -10.46 -7.27
C ARG A 103 19.75 -11.86 -7.71
N LEU A 104 18.45 -12.14 -7.77
CA LEU A 104 17.92 -13.45 -8.11
C LEU A 104 17.33 -13.55 -9.52
N LEU A 105 17.42 -12.53 -10.39
CA LEU A 105 16.68 -12.46 -11.67
C LEU A 105 16.58 -13.78 -12.47
N PRO A 106 17.68 -14.52 -12.76
CA PRO A 106 17.61 -15.79 -13.49
C PRO A 106 16.85 -16.91 -12.76
N ALA A 107 16.78 -16.86 -11.42
CA ALA A 107 16.12 -17.83 -10.56
C ALA A 107 14.90 -17.26 -9.81
N LEU A 108 14.46 -16.04 -10.16
CA LEU A 108 13.45 -15.29 -9.43
C LEU A 108 12.08 -15.95 -9.52
N GLY A 109 11.70 -16.42 -10.71
CA GLY A 109 10.44 -17.12 -10.93
C GLY A 109 10.31 -18.37 -10.05
N PRO A 110 11.24 -19.33 -10.16
CA PRO A 110 11.25 -20.53 -9.31
C PRO A 110 11.29 -20.22 -7.81
N PHE A 111 12.11 -19.24 -7.40
CA PHE A 111 12.18 -18.80 -6.00
C PHE A 111 10.83 -18.25 -5.53
N SER A 112 10.26 -17.30 -6.28
CA SER A 112 8.98 -16.67 -5.97
C SER A 112 7.90 -17.73 -5.79
N VAL A 113 7.74 -18.67 -6.73
CA VAL A 113 6.70 -19.73 -6.66
C VAL A 113 6.77 -20.53 -5.35
N ARG A 114 7.97 -20.78 -4.83
CA ARG A 114 8.19 -21.54 -3.60
C ARG A 114 8.02 -20.73 -2.31
N LEU A 115 7.81 -19.42 -2.38
CA LEU A 115 7.51 -18.61 -1.20
C LEU A 115 6.11 -18.93 -0.67
N PRO A 116 5.97 -19.43 0.57
CA PRO A 116 4.70 -19.80 1.17
C PRO A 116 3.99 -18.55 1.72
N LEU A 117 3.73 -17.56 0.87
CA LEU A 117 3.05 -16.31 1.27
C LEU A 117 1.64 -16.58 1.81
N ALA A 118 1.02 -17.70 1.43
CA ALA A 118 -0.26 -18.16 1.95
C ALA A 118 -0.21 -18.62 3.43
N SER A 119 0.99 -18.75 4.01
CA SER A 119 1.23 -19.15 5.39
C SER A 119 1.88 -18.04 6.22
N LEU A 120 1.79 -16.78 5.76
CA LEU A 120 2.33 -15.62 6.48
C LEU A 120 1.71 -15.44 7.87
N ASP A 121 0.47 -15.89 8.07
CA ASP A 121 -0.25 -15.91 9.34
C ASP A 121 0.40 -16.79 10.41
N LEU A 122 1.30 -17.69 10.03
CA LEU A 122 2.08 -18.49 10.98
C LEU A 122 3.22 -17.69 11.63
N VAL A 123 3.56 -16.51 11.10
CA VAL A 123 4.61 -15.66 11.66
C VAL A 123 3.98 -14.62 12.58
N PRO A 124 4.38 -14.57 13.86
CA PRO A 124 3.88 -13.57 14.78
C PRO A 124 4.37 -12.16 14.40
N LEU A 125 3.51 -11.15 14.59
CA LEU A 125 3.81 -9.76 14.24
C LEU A 125 4.80 -9.08 15.20
N ASP A 126 5.15 -9.72 16.32
CA ASP A 126 6.24 -9.29 17.20
C ASP A 126 7.62 -9.33 16.53
N ILE A 127 7.72 -9.97 15.36
CA ILE A 127 8.89 -9.96 14.47
C ILE A 127 9.42 -8.54 14.19
N ILE A 128 8.58 -7.52 14.23
CA ILE A 128 8.98 -6.12 14.00
C ILE A 128 9.88 -5.58 15.12
N ASN A 129 9.81 -6.17 16.31
CA ASN A 129 10.66 -5.83 17.46
C ASN A 129 11.97 -6.62 17.47
N ASP A 130 12.20 -7.49 16.48
CA ASP A 130 13.40 -8.30 16.38
C ASP A 130 14.64 -7.41 16.14
N PRO A 131 15.79 -7.68 16.80
CA PRO A 131 17.01 -6.91 16.60
C PRO A 131 17.48 -6.86 15.13
N ALA A 132 17.16 -7.86 14.30
CA ALA A 132 17.49 -7.84 12.88
C ALA A 132 16.74 -6.74 12.09
N LEU A 133 15.60 -6.26 12.62
CA LEU A 133 14.80 -5.17 12.07
C LEU A 133 14.95 -3.85 12.85
N SER A 134 15.95 -3.75 13.74
CA SER A 134 16.25 -2.51 14.46
C SER A 134 16.63 -1.36 13.53
N SER A 135 17.32 -1.66 12.42
CA SER A 135 17.71 -0.65 11.44
C SER A 135 16.54 -0.24 10.55
N THR A 136 16.40 1.06 10.31
CA THR A 136 15.42 1.61 9.37
C THR A 136 15.59 1.00 7.98
N GLU A 137 16.84 0.83 7.53
CA GLU A 137 17.14 0.25 6.22
C GLU A 137 16.61 -1.18 6.07
N SER A 138 16.78 -2.04 7.08
CA SER A 138 16.24 -3.41 7.07
C SER A 138 14.72 -3.42 6.93
N LYS A 139 14.00 -2.51 7.61
CA LYS A 139 12.54 -2.38 7.49
C LYS A 139 12.12 -1.96 6.08
N ILE A 140 12.84 -1.00 5.49
CA ILE A 140 12.61 -0.51 4.14
C ILE A 140 12.81 -1.62 3.10
N HIS A 141 13.91 -2.38 3.20
CA HIS A 141 14.18 -3.49 2.26
C HIS A 141 13.17 -4.62 2.42
N LEU A 142 12.75 -4.94 3.65
CA LEU A 142 11.69 -5.92 3.90
C LEU A 142 10.38 -5.47 3.24
N LEU A 143 9.96 -4.22 3.47
CA LEU A 143 8.77 -3.65 2.86
C LEU A 143 8.85 -3.69 1.32
N ALA A 144 9.99 -3.29 0.75
CA ALA A 144 10.20 -3.26 -0.71
C ALA A 144 10.19 -4.67 -1.33
N ASN A 145 10.74 -5.66 -0.65
CA ASN A 145 10.76 -7.04 -1.13
C ASN A 145 9.38 -7.70 -0.97
N LEU A 146 8.65 -7.44 0.12
CA LEU A 146 7.25 -7.85 0.27
C LEU A 146 6.37 -7.27 -0.85
N ALA A 147 6.52 -5.97 -1.14
CA ALA A 147 5.85 -5.30 -2.25
C ALA A 147 6.23 -5.88 -3.63
N ALA A 148 7.39 -6.54 -3.76
CA ALA A 148 7.79 -7.21 -4.99
C ALA A 148 7.08 -8.57 -5.19
N PHE A 149 6.89 -9.33 -4.11
CA PHE A 149 6.48 -10.72 -4.18
C PHE A 149 4.98 -10.95 -3.95
N ALA A 150 4.31 -10.09 -3.17
CA ALA A 150 2.92 -10.28 -2.76
C ALA A 150 1.86 -9.85 -3.81
N PRO A 151 1.96 -8.69 -4.50
CA PRO A 151 0.88 -8.19 -5.36
C PRO A 151 0.38 -9.16 -6.44
N PRO A 152 1.23 -9.94 -7.12
CA PRO A 152 0.77 -10.93 -8.11
C PRO A 152 -0.13 -12.04 -7.53
N ARG A 153 -0.23 -12.14 -6.19
CA ARG A 153 -0.89 -13.25 -5.49
C ARG A 153 -2.06 -12.83 -4.62
N TYR A 154 -2.44 -11.55 -4.57
CA TYR A 154 -3.50 -11.10 -3.67
C TYR A 154 -4.80 -11.91 -3.78
N SER A 155 -5.19 -12.29 -5.00
CA SER A 155 -6.39 -13.12 -5.23
C SER A 155 -6.25 -14.58 -4.78
N ALA A 156 -5.02 -15.09 -4.62
CA ALA A 156 -4.72 -16.46 -4.20
C ALA A 156 -4.38 -16.58 -2.72
N LEU A 157 -4.21 -15.46 -2.00
CA LEU A 157 -3.87 -15.47 -0.59
C LEU A 157 -5.11 -15.77 0.27
N PRO A 158 -5.00 -16.71 1.24
CA PRO A 158 -6.01 -16.85 2.27
C PRO A 158 -6.19 -15.56 3.06
N ALA A 159 -7.42 -15.30 3.52
CA ALA A 159 -7.73 -14.14 4.35
C ALA A 159 -6.79 -13.94 5.56
N PRO A 160 -6.47 -14.94 6.40
CA PRO A 160 -5.58 -14.72 7.55
C PRO A 160 -4.16 -14.30 7.13
N ALA A 161 -3.61 -14.93 6.09
CA ALA A 161 -2.30 -14.58 5.56
C ALA A 161 -2.28 -13.17 4.96
N PHE A 162 -3.35 -12.79 4.25
CA PHE A 162 -3.46 -11.45 3.68
C PHE A 162 -3.65 -10.37 4.76
N ALA A 163 -4.42 -10.65 5.81
CA ALA A 163 -4.53 -9.77 6.98
C ALA A 163 -3.17 -9.53 7.63
N THR A 164 -2.39 -10.60 7.82
CA THR A 164 -1.04 -10.55 8.40
C THR A 164 -0.07 -9.76 7.52
N TYR A 165 -0.14 -9.94 6.20
CA TYR A 165 0.63 -9.14 5.24
C TYR A 165 0.32 -7.64 5.36
N LEU A 166 -0.96 -7.26 5.39
CA LEU A 166 -1.37 -5.86 5.49
C LEU A 166 -0.93 -5.23 6.82
N GLN A 167 -1.09 -5.96 7.92
CA GLN A 167 -0.65 -5.51 9.25
C GLN A 167 0.86 -5.38 9.34
N LEU A 168 1.61 -6.36 8.84
CA LEU A 168 3.08 -6.31 8.78
C LEU A 168 3.55 -5.10 7.98
N CYS A 169 2.98 -4.86 6.79
CA CYS A 169 3.29 -3.68 6.00
C CYS A 169 2.95 -2.38 6.75
N ALA A 170 1.79 -2.28 7.40
CA ALA A 170 1.40 -1.12 8.18
C ALA A 170 2.38 -0.81 9.32
N LEU A 171 2.77 -1.83 10.08
CA LEU A 171 3.71 -1.71 11.18
C LEU A 171 5.13 -1.36 10.70
N LEU A 172 5.56 -1.92 9.56
CA LEU A 172 6.83 -1.54 8.94
C LEU A 172 6.83 -0.07 8.50
N MET A 173 5.74 0.39 7.88
CA MET A 173 5.56 1.79 7.47
C MET A 173 5.59 2.73 8.68
N ASN A 174 4.83 2.42 9.73
CA ASN A 174 4.81 3.22 10.97
C ASN A 174 6.13 3.19 11.75
N GLY A 175 6.97 2.17 11.53
CA GLY A 175 8.26 2.01 12.18
C GLY A 175 9.42 2.72 11.48
N VAL A 176 9.16 3.46 10.40
CA VAL A 176 10.13 4.20 9.59
C VAL A 176 9.98 5.70 9.86
N PRO A 177 11.09 6.47 10.03
CA PRO A 177 11.03 7.91 10.24
C PRO A 177 10.33 8.64 9.09
N GLU A 178 9.70 9.75 9.41
CA GLU A 178 9.12 10.65 8.42
C GLU A 178 10.17 11.05 7.36
N HIS A 179 9.73 11.13 6.11
CA HIS A 179 10.57 11.42 4.93
C HIS A 179 11.64 10.38 4.57
N ALA A 180 11.75 9.25 5.26
CA ALA A 180 12.71 8.22 4.85
C ALA A 180 12.33 7.53 3.53
N LEU A 181 11.04 7.43 3.20
CA LEU A 181 10.57 6.87 1.92
C LEU A 181 10.34 7.93 0.84
N GLU A 182 10.16 9.18 1.26
CA GLU A 182 9.90 10.34 0.42
C GLU A 182 10.68 11.53 0.97
N PRO A 183 11.99 11.61 0.68
CA PRO A 183 12.79 12.75 1.08
C PRO A 183 12.21 14.00 0.42
N PRO A 184 12.12 15.14 1.13
CA PRO A 184 11.62 16.37 0.55
C PRO A 184 12.43 16.67 -0.71
N GLU A 185 11.74 17.04 -1.79
CA GLU A 185 12.42 17.53 -2.97
C GLU A 185 13.25 18.75 -2.54
N ASN A 186 14.57 18.63 -2.61
CA ASN A 186 15.46 19.79 -2.55
C ASN A 186 15.11 20.65 -3.78
N LYS A 187 14.09 21.49 -3.67
CA LYS A 187 13.94 22.63 -4.55
C LYS A 187 15.26 23.39 -4.41
N PRO A 188 16.08 23.51 -5.47
CA PRO A 188 17.31 24.25 -5.37
C PRO A 188 16.95 25.66 -4.93
N ASP A 189 17.36 26.01 -3.72
CA ASP A 189 17.65 27.34 -3.24
C ASP A 189 16.99 28.47 -4.05
N ALA A 190 15.78 28.84 -3.63
CA ALA A 190 15.23 30.17 -3.87
C ALA A 190 16.04 31.29 -3.17
N THR A 191 17.25 30.98 -2.66
CA THR A 191 18.21 31.94 -2.11
C THR A 191 19.07 32.63 -3.18
N LYS A 192 18.71 32.50 -4.46
CA LYS A 192 19.33 33.25 -5.57
C LYS A 192 18.38 34.22 -6.27
N ILE A 193 17.49 34.87 -5.52
CA ILE A 193 16.78 36.09 -5.95
C ILE A 193 16.84 37.11 -4.80
N TRP A 194 18.05 37.53 -4.44
CA TRP A 194 18.30 38.70 -3.60
C TRP A 194 18.86 39.83 -4.47
N ALA A 195 18.15 40.15 -5.54
CA ALA A 195 18.39 41.36 -6.32
C ALA A 195 17.05 41.83 -6.90
N ASP A 196 16.46 42.80 -6.19
CA ASP A 196 15.53 43.81 -6.70
C ASP A 196 14.20 43.32 -7.29
N ASP A 197 13.18 43.17 -6.44
CA ASP A 197 11.83 43.61 -6.82
C ASP A 197 11.00 43.88 -5.56
N ASP A 198 10.59 45.14 -5.38
CA ASP A 198 9.67 45.60 -4.34
C ASP A 198 8.29 44.97 -4.57
N SER A 199 7.98 43.89 -3.85
CA SER A 199 6.62 43.35 -3.79
C SER A 199 6.28 42.96 -2.36
N ASP A 200 5.41 43.77 -1.74
CA ASP A 200 4.70 43.51 -0.49
C ASP A 200 3.86 42.22 -0.61
N ASP A 201 4.48 41.07 -0.37
CA ASP A 201 3.75 39.82 -0.12
C ASP A 201 4.18 39.27 1.23
N GLU A 202 3.22 39.27 2.17
CA GLU A 202 3.40 38.75 3.52
C GLU A 202 3.74 37.26 3.46
N SER A 203 5.04 36.98 3.57
CA SER A 203 5.52 35.60 3.73
C SER A 203 5.28 35.18 5.17
N ASP A 204 4.24 34.37 5.34
CA ASP A 204 3.93 33.67 6.59
C ASP A 204 5.20 33.04 7.17
N THR A 205 5.60 33.52 8.35
CA THR A 205 6.72 32.98 9.10
C THR A 205 6.32 31.59 9.62
N LEU A 206 6.72 30.54 8.89
CA LEU A 206 6.50 29.15 9.30
C LEU A 206 7.42 28.83 10.49
N VAL A 207 6.91 29.05 11.70
CA VAL A 207 7.55 28.60 12.94
C VAL A 207 7.25 27.11 13.11
N GLU A 208 8.15 26.24 12.62
CA GLU A 208 8.08 24.81 12.91
C GLU A 208 8.48 24.61 14.38
N VAL A 209 7.52 24.19 15.21
CA VAL A 209 7.75 23.87 16.62
C VAL A 209 8.65 22.63 16.68
N VAL A 210 9.95 22.85 16.85
CA VAL A 210 10.93 21.77 16.95
C VAL A 210 10.73 21.07 18.30
N SER A 211 10.10 19.89 18.28
CA SER A 211 9.80 19.10 19.48
C SER A 211 11.05 18.55 20.18
N SER A 212 12.22 18.58 19.53
CA SER A 212 13.51 18.16 20.09
C SER A 212 14.69 18.81 19.36
N PHE A 213 15.70 19.26 20.11
CA PHE A 213 16.99 19.75 19.58
C PHE A 213 18.00 18.62 19.32
N GLU A 214 17.59 17.35 19.44
CA GLU A 214 18.44 16.22 19.09
C GLU A 214 18.71 16.18 17.58
N ALA A 215 19.95 15.87 17.20
CA ALA A 215 20.35 15.78 15.80
C ALA A 215 19.43 14.79 15.06
N LYS A 216 18.67 15.29 14.08
CA LYS A 216 17.73 14.48 13.27
C LYS A 216 18.51 13.27 12.72
N PRO A 217 18.08 12.03 12.99
CA PRO A 217 18.82 10.86 12.58
C PRO A 217 19.05 10.90 11.06
N PRO A 218 20.26 10.55 10.59
CA PRO A 218 20.57 10.63 9.16
C PRO A 218 19.60 9.75 8.38
N LEU A 219 18.90 10.35 7.41
CA LEU A 219 17.98 9.62 6.55
C LEU A 219 18.76 8.57 5.74
N PRO A 220 18.23 7.34 5.61
CA PRO A 220 18.88 6.31 4.83
C PRO A 220 18.98 6.74 3.35
N GLN A 221 20.13 6.49 2.72
CA GLN A 221 20.27 6.68 1.28
C GLN A 221 19.64 5.50 0.55
N LEU A 222 18.39 5.66 0.09
CA LEU A 222 17.71 4.63 -0.68
C LEU A 222 18.26 4.56 -2.09
N ASP A 223 18.49 3.34 -2.58
CA ASP A 223 18.82 3.13 -3.98
C ASP A 223 17.61 3.40 -4.89
N GLU A 224 17.88 3.81 -6.12
CA GLU A 224 16.86 4.25 -7.07
C GLU A 224 15.83 3.15 -7.42
N ARG A 225 16.25 1.87 -7.38
CA ARG A 225 15.38 0.76 -7.74
C ARG A 225 14.44 0.39 -6.60
N THR A 226 14.93 0.40 -5.36
CA THR A 226 14.11 0.22 -4.16
C THR A 226 13.11 1.36 -4.04
N ARG A 227 13.55 2.61 -4.27
CA ARG A 227 12.67 3.79 -4.31
C ARG A 227 11.55 3.64 -5.35
N LYS A 228 11.88 3.33 -6.60
CA LYS A 228 10.89 3.07 -7.66
C LYS A 228 9.90 1.96 -7.31
N ARG A 229 10.36 0.93 -6.62
CA ARG A 229 9.50 -0.17 -6.19
C ARG A 229 8.56 0.25 -5.07
N LEU A 230 9.05 0.97 -4.07
CA LEU A 230 8.20 1.46 -2.98
C LEU A 230 7.16 2.46 -3.48
N GLN A 231 7.47 3.24 -4.52
CA GLN A 231 6.52 4.14 -5.18
C GLN A 231 5.35 3.42 -5.87
N THR A 232 5.37 2.09 -6.02
CA THR A 232 4.20 1.35 -6.52
C THR A 232 3.14 1.15 -5.44
N LEU A 233 3.50 1.19 -4.15
CA LEU A 233 2.58 1.02 -3.04
C LEU A 233 1.45 2.08 -3.03
N PRO A 234 1.75 3.40 -3.14
CA PRO A 234 0.72 4.43 -3.23
C PRO A 234 0.12 4.59 -4.63
N SER A 235 0.39 3.70 -5.59
CA SER A 235 -0.22 3.80 -6.92
C SER A 235 -1.70 3.43 -6.90
N SER A 236 -2.50 4.10 -7.72
CA SER A 236 -3.96 3.86 -7.82
C SER A 236 -4.28 2.42 -8.23
N ASP A 237 -3.46 1.84 -9.11
CA ASP A 237 -3.64 0.47 -9.61
C ASP A 237 -3.38 -0.56 -8.51
N HIS A 238 -2.35 -0.33 -7.69
CA HIS A 238 -2.06 -1.19 -6.55
C HIS A 238 -3.17 -1.11 -5.51
N ILE A 239 -3.59 0.10 -5.13
CA ILE A 239 -4.66 0.32 -4.13
C ILE A 239 -5.98 -0.33 -4.60
N SER A 240 -6.39 -0.10 -5.85
CA SER A 240 -7.63 -0.69 -6.37
C SER A 240 -7.57 -2.22 -6.44
N THR A 241 -6.42 -2.80 -6.77
CA THR A 241 -6.21 -4.26 -6.76
C THR A 241 -6.26 -4.82 -5.35
N LEU A 242 -5.62 -4.14 -4.39
CA LEU A 242 -5.62 -4.50 -2.97
C LEU A 242 -7.05 -4.46 -2.39
N LEU A 243 -7.77 -3.36 -2.62
CA LEU A 243 -9.15 -3.19 -2.14
C LEU A 243 -10.11 -4.21 -2.76
N ARG A 244 -9.86 -4.62 -4.03
CA ARG A 244 -10.64 -5.69 -4.68
C ARG A 244 -10.37 -7.06 -4.06
N ALA A 245 -9.13 -7.34 -3.68
CA ALA A 245 -8.77 -8.58 -2.99
C ALA A 245 -9.27 -8.61 -1.54
N SER A 246 -9.49 -7.44 -0.92
CA SER A 246 -9.86 -7.31 0.48
C SER A 246 -11.36 -7.12 0.75
N GLN A 247 -12.25 -7.60 -0.13
CA GLN A 247 -13.71 -7.46 0.01
C GLN A 247 -14.34 -8.26 1.16
N ASN A 248 -13.54 -8.88 2.02
CA ASN A 248 -14.01 -9.65 3.17
C ASN A 248 -14.01 -8.74 4.40
N ASP A 249 -15.15 -8.64 5.09
CA ASP A 249 -15.33 -7.81 6.29
C ASP A 249 -14.26 -8.06 7.37
N LYS A 250 -13.74 -9.30 7.46
CA LYS A 250 -12.67 -9.65 8.41
C LYS A 250 -11.32 -9.00 8.11
N LEU A 251 -11.10 -8.58 6.86
CA LEU A 251 -9.88 -7.92 6.40
C LEU A 251 -9.93 -6.41 6.55
N THR A 252 -11.13 -5.83 6.64
CA THR A 252 -11.33 -4.39 6.70
C THR A 252 -10.49 -3.69 7.79
N PRO A 253 -10.31 -4.22 9.02
CA PRO A 253 -9.43 -3.58 10.01
C PRO A 253 -7.97 -3.49 9.54
N SER A 254 -7.45 -4.56 8.94
CA SER A 254 -6.08 -4.60 8.42
C SER A 254 -5.90 -3.68 7.21
N VAL A 255 -6.93 -3.57 6.36
CA VAL A 255 -6.95 -2.63 5.23
C VAL A 255 -6.94 -1.18 5.73
N ILE A 256 -7.77 -0.86 6.71
CA ILE A 256 -7.79 0.48 7.33
C ILE A 256 -6.41 0.82 7.89
N SER A 257 -5.81 -0.08 8.68
CA SER A 257 -4.47 0.13 9.23
C SER A 257 -3.41 0.34 8.15
N PHE A 258 -3.46 -0.45 7.07
CA PHE A 258 -2.54 -0.32 5.94
C PHE A 258 -2.73 1.01 5.20
N CYS A 259 -3.97 1.38 4.87
CA CYS A 259 -4.26 2.62 4.15
C CYS A 259 -3.91 3.86 4.99
N PHE A 260 -4.19 3.82 6.30
CA PHE A 260 -3.81 4.89 7.22
C PHE A 260 -2.28 5.05 7.25
N ALA A 261 -1.54 3.97 7.46
CA ALA A 261 -0.08 3.98 7.43
C ALA A 261 0.50 4.41 6.06
N LEU A 262 -0.19 4.10 4.96
CA LEU A 262 0.21 4.52 3.62
C LEU A 262 0.09 6.04 3.43
N VAL A 263 -0.99 6.63 3.94
CA VAL A 263 -1.24 8.08 3.84
C VAL A 263 -0.32 8.89 4.75
N THR A 264 0.07 8.35 5.91
CA THR A 264 1.01 9.00 6.82
C THR A 264 2.43 9.00 6.28
N VAL A 265 2.88 7.91 5.65
CA VAL A 265 4.28 7.79 5.19
C VAL A 265 4.55 8.43 3.82
N TRP A 266 3.52 8.61 2.98
CA TRP A 266 3.62 9.32 1.68
C TRP A 266 2.74 10.57 1.63
N PRO A 267 3.11 11.65 2.33
CA PRO A 267 2.29 12.85 2.40
C PRO A 267 2.06 13.50 1.03
N THR A 268 3.05 13.49 0.12
CA THR A 268 2.88 14.15 -1.20
C THR A 268 1.89 13.43 -2.11
N ARG A 269 1.61 12.15 -1.84
CA ARG A 269 0.69 11.32 -2.62
C ARG A 269 -0.64 11.08 -1.91
N ARG A 270 -0.81 11.62 -0.71
CA ARG A 270 -2.01 11.49 0.14
C ARG A 270 -3.29 11.69 -0.65
N ASP A 271 -3.41 12.81 -1.35
CA ASP A 271 -4.65 13.18 -2.05
C ASP A 271 -5.01 12.17 -3.13
N LYS A 272 -4.01 11.65 -3.85
CA LYS A 272 -4.21 10.63 -4.88
C LYS A 272 -4.63 9.29 -4.29
N VAL A 273 -4.02 8.89 -3.17
CA VAL A 273 -4.37 7.67 -2.43
C VAL A 273 -5.81 7.77 -1.92
N LEU A 274 -6.15 8.85 -1.22
CA LEU A 274 -7.48 9.11 -0.68
C LEU A 274 -8.53 9.21 -1.79
N SER A 275 -8.25 9.92 -2.89
CA SER A 275 -9.17 10.01 -4.04
C SER A 275 -9.45 8.65 -4.65
N THR A 276 -8.43 7.79 -4.76
CA THR A 276 -8.61 6.41 -5.25
C THR A 276 -9.52 5.60 -4.32
N MET A 277 -9.36 5.78 -3.00
CA MET A 277 -10.17 5.10 -1.99
C MET A 277 -11.63 5.58 -1.96
N VAL A 278 -11.86 6.90 -2.09
CA VAL A 278 -13.20 7.49 -2.15
C VAL A 278 -13.92 7.03 -3.43
N ALA A 279 -13.24 7.05 -4.57
CA ALA A 279 -13.81 6.58 -5.84
C ALA A 279 -14.08 5.06 -5.85
N TYR A 280 -13.35 4.29 -5.04
CA TYR A 280 -13.51 2.83 -5.00
C TYR A 280 -14.93 2.44 -4.58
N ASN A 281 -15.51 1.52 -5.36
CA ASN A 281 -16.88 1.03 -5.17
C ASN A 281 -17.92 2.14 -4.99
N ARG A 282 -17.75 3.28 -5.70
CA ARG A 282 -18.65 4.46 -5.63
C ARG A 282 -18.83 4.97 -4.19
N GLY A 283 -17.75 5.03 -3.42
CA GLY A 283 -17.78 5.46 -2.01
C GLY A 283 -18.32 4.40 -1.04
N GLY A 284 -18.46 3.15 -1.48
CA GLY A 284 -18.92 2.04 -0.63
C GLY A 284 -18.04 1.83 0.60
N LEU A 285 -16.71 1.95 0.43
CA LEU A 285 -15.73 1.81 1.51
C LEU A 285 -15.94 2.85 2.62
N VAL A 286 -16.16 4.12 2.26
CA VAL A 286 -16.40 5.21 3.21
C VAL A 286 -17.64 4.91 4.07
N ARG A 287 -18.72 4.44 3.43
CA ARG A 287 -19.96 4.07 4.13
C ARG A 287 -19.77 2.87 5.04
N GLU A 288 -18.97 1.89 4.63
CA GLU A 288 -18.66 0.69 5.41
C GLU A 288 -17.85 1.05 6.66
N ILE A 289 -16.79 1.84 6.52
CA ILE A 289 -15.95 2.32 7.63
C ILE A 289 -16.82 3.06 8.65
N TYR A 290 -17.63 4.02 8.19
CA TYR A 290 -18.52 4.78 9.07
C TYR A 290 -19.50 3.87 9.83
N ARG A 291 -20.22 2.98 9.11
CA ARG A 291 -21.27 2.15 9.71
C ARG A 291 -20.73 1.10 10.67
N ASN A 292 -19.68 0.40 10.27
CA ASN A 292 -19.22 -0.81 10.95
C ASN A 292 -18.14 -0.56 11.98
N TYR A 293 -17.38 0.54 11.87
CA TYR A 293 -16.22 0.79 12.72
C TYR A 293 -16.27 2.09 13.51
N VAL A 294 -16.86 3.16 12.97
CA VAL A 294 -16.93 4.45 13.69
C VAL A 294 -18.22 4.54 14.49
N ARG A 295 -19.39 4.44 13.85
CA ARG A 295 -20.70 4.57 14.48
C ARG A 295 -20.99 3.48 15.51
N SER A 296 -20.52 2.26 15.27
CA SER A 296 -20.70 1.12 16.17
C SER A 296 -19.80 1.19 17.41
N SER A 297 -18.70 1.94 17.33
CA SER A 297 -17.67 2.05 18.37
C SER A 297 -18.08 2.99 19.52
N PRO A 298 -17.38 2.92 20.67
CA PRO A 298 -17.57 3.88 21.76
C PRO A 298 -17.37 5.33 21.34
N LEU A 299 -16.55 5.61 20.31
CA LEU A 299 -16.28 6.96 19.82
C LEU A 299 -17.48 7.58 19.06
N GLY A 300 -18.35 6.75 18.49
CA GLY A 300 -19.51 7.19 17.72
C GLY A 300 -20.82 7.21 18.53
N ARG A 301 -20.76 6.83 19.82
CA ARG A 301 -21.88 6.91 20.76
C ARG A 301 -21.60 8.13 21.61
N ASP A 302 -22.33 9.22 21.38
CA ASP A 302 -22.14 10.57 21.94
C ASP A 302 -22.28 10.65 23.49
N GLU A 303 -21.59 9.80 24.26
CA GLU A 303 -21.76 9.74 25.71
C GLU A 303 -20.86 10.73 26.47
N SER A 304 -19.74 11.20 25.89
CA SER A 304 -18.91 12.29 26.46
C SER A 304 -17.77 12.70 25.51
N TYR A 305 -17.72 13.97 25.07
CA TYR A 305 -16.60 14.52 24.25
C TYR A 305 -15.20 14.39 24.86
N PRO A 306 -14.96 14.64 26.17
CA PRO A 306 -13.63 14.49 26.76
C PRO A 306 -13.15 13.03 26.79
N ASP A 307 -14.02 12.06 26.53
CA ASP A 307 -13.66 10.65 26.56
C ASP A 307 -13.00 10.18 25.25
N ILE A 308 -13.17 10.93 24.16
CA ILE A 308 -12.66 10.57 22.81
C ILE A 308 -11.13 10.44 22.79
N THR A 309 -10.42 11.25 23.59
CA THR A 309 -8.94 11.26 23.65
C THR A 309 -8.38 10.29 24.70
N LYS A 310 -9.22 9.51 25.39
CA LYS A 310 -8.75 8.50 26.35
C LYS A 310 -7.96 7.42 25.62
N PRO A 311 -6.81 6.98 26.17
CA PRO A 311 -5.99 5.93 25.56
C PRO A 311 -6.73 4.59 25.43
N ASP A 312 -7.75 4.36 26.27
CA ASP A 312 -8.62 3.18 26.21
C ASP A 312 -9.37 3.05 24.87
N HIS A 313 -9.49 4.14 24.10
CA HIS A 313 -10.11 4.16 22.78
C HIS A 313 -9.12 4.19 21.61
N ALA A 314 -7.81 4.09 21.88
CA ALA A 314 -6.77 4.18 20.85
C ALA A 314 -6.96 3.17 19.71
N ALA A 315 -7.49 1.97 20.00
CA ALA A 315 -7.78 0.95 18.98
C ALA A 315 -8.86 1.37 17.96
N HIS A 316 -9.72 2.33 18.32
CA HIS A 316 -10.82 2.83 17.49
C HIS A 316 -10.46 4.13 16.74
N TRP A 317 -9.32 4.75 17.03
CA TRP A 317 -8.88 5.98 16.35
C TRP A 317 -8.52 5.79 14.87
N PRO A 318 -7.81 4.73 14.42
CA PRO A 318 -7.40 4.64 13.01
C PRO A 318 -8.57 4.65 12.02
N PRO A 319 -9.69 3.93 12.24
CA PRO A 319 -10.88 4.05 11.39
C PRO A 319 -11.49 5.46 11.38
N LEU A 320 -11.51 6.15 12.52
CA LEU A 320 -12.06 7.50 12.64
C LEU A 320 -11.20 8.53 11.91
N LEU A 321 -9.88 8.50 12.13
CA LEU A 321 -8.92 9.41 11.48
C LEU A 321 -8.91 9.22 9.96
N LEU A 322 -8.87 7.96 9.51
CA LEU A 322 -8.95 7.65 8.08
C LEU A 322 -10.29 8.11 7.48
N LEU A 323 -11.40 7.96 8.21
CA LEU A 323 -12.71 8.44 7.75
C LEU A 323 -12.73 9.96 7.62
N ALA A 324 -12.17 10.68 8.59
CA ALA A 324 -12.05 12.14 8.52
C ALA A 324 -11.25 12.58 7.29
N ASP A 325 -10.11 11.93 7.03
CA ASP A 325 -9.29 12.18 5.84
C ASP A 325 -10.03 11.92 4.53
N LEU A 326 -10.75 10.79 4.45
CA LEU A 326 -11.57 10.45 3.27
C LEU A 326 -12.70 11.45 3.06
N TYR A 327 -13.33 11.94 4.14
CA TYR A 327 -14.41 12.92 4.05
C TYR A 327 -13.88 14.29 3.61
N THR A 328 -12.77 14.75 4.17
CA THR A 328 -12.08 15.96 3.72
C THR A 328 -11.73 15.88 2.24
N GLN A 329 -11.17 14.76 1.79
CA GLN A 329 -10.87 14.57 0.37
C GLN A 329 -12.12 14.56 -0.51
N ALA A 330 -13.21 13.94 -0.04
CA ALA A 330 -14.48 13.97 -0.76
C ALA A 330 -14.99 15.40 -0.90
N LEU A 331 -15.03 16.18 0.18
CA LEU A 331 -15.46 17.59 0.14
C LEU A 331 -14.61 18.44 -0.80
N LEU A 332 -13.30 18.21 -0.86
CA LEU A 332 -12.39 18.92 -1.77
C LEU A 332 -12.59 18.54 -3.25
N THR A 333 -13.13 17.36 -3.53
CA THR A 333 -13.29 16.83 -4.89
C THR A 333 -14.72 16.92 -5.42
N MET A 334 -15.72 17.11 -4.55
CA MET A 334 -17.10 17.36 -4.92
C MET A 334 -17.24 18.78 -5.51
N GLY A 335 -17.83 18.89 -6.69
CA GLY A 335 -18.10 20.19 -7.31
C GLY A 335 -19.36 20.85 -6.74
N ASP A 336 -19.48 22.17 -6.88
CA ASP A 336 -20.65 22.96 -6.43
C ASP A 336 -21.98 22.39 -6.91
N ALA A 337 -22.04 21.82 -8.11
CA ALA A 337 -23.25 21.22 -8.66
C ALA A 337 -23.77 20.02 -7.84
N GLU A 338 -22.92 19.34 -7.08
CA GLU A 338 -23.32 18.25 -6.19
C GLU A 338 -23.92 18.79 -4.88
N PHE A 339 -23.37 19.89 -4.35
CA PHE A 339 -23.88 20.58 -3.15
C PHE A 339 -25.18 21.35 -3.41
N PHE A 340 -25.28 21.99 -4.57
CA PHE A 340 -26.42 22.81 -4.98
C PHE A 340 -27.30 22.12 -6.02
N SER A 341 -27.24 20.79 -6.11
CA SER A 341 -28.25 20.05 -6.86
C SER A 341 -29.60 20.27 -6.16
N GLU A 342 -30.30 21.32 -6.58
CA GLU A 342 -31.68 21.58 -6.19
C GLU A 342 -32.41 20.28 -6.38
N GLY A 343 -32.85 19.68 -5.28
CA GLY A 343 -33.69 18.50 -5.31
C GLY A 343 -34.92 18.84 -6.12
N LYS A 344 -34.87 18.59 -7.42
CA LYS A 344 -36.06 18.32 -8.23
C LYS A 344 -36.65 17.06 -7.61
N ASN A 345 -37.37 17.27 -6.52
CA ASN A 345 -38.54 16.48 -6.16
C ASN A 345 -39.50 16.61 -7.35
N ASP A 346 -39.16 15.95 -8.46
CA ASP A 346 -40.16 15.56 -9.43
C ASP A 346 -41.12 14.68 -8.64
N GLY A 347 -42.30 15.23 -8.37
CA GLY A 347 -43.43 14.56 -7.74
C GLY A 347 -43.92 13.38 -8.59
N ARG A 348 -43.07 12.37 -8.80
CA ARG A 348 -43.45 11.08 -9.34
C ARG A 348 -43.75 10.16 -8.18
N ARG A 349 -45.04 10.21 -7.84
CA ARG A 349 -45.86 9.10 -7.33
C ARG A 349 -45.15 7.74 -7.32
N ARG A 350 -45.20 7.11 -6.14
CA ARG A 350 -45.24 5.65 -5.98
C ARG A 350 -45.97 5.00 -7.16
N GLY A 351 -45.25 4.14 -7.89
CA GLY A 351 -45.79 3.28 -8.92
C GLY A 351 -44.64 2.42 -9.46
N GLY A 352 -44.66 1.13 -9.13
CA GLY A 352 -43.57 0.21 -9.40
C GLY A 352 -43.39 -0.17 -10.88
N ALA A 353 -42.56 -1.21 -11.03
CA ALA A 353 -42.20 -1.93 -12.25
C ALA A 353 -40.91 -1.47 -12.96
N ALA A 354 -39.83 -2.14 -12.56
CA ALA A 354 -38.93 -2.92 -13.42
C ALA A 354 -38.43 -2.32 -14.74
N SER A 355 -37.11 -2.17 -14.84
CA SER A 355 -36.40 -2.57 -16.05
C SER A 355 -35.05 -3.17 -15.66
N ALA A 356 -35.03 -4.50 -15.62
CA ALA A 356 -33.85 -5.32 -15.50
C ALA A 356 -33.35 -5.65 -16.92
N CYS A 357 -32.21 -5.09 -17.33
CA CYS A 357 -31.48 -5.60 -18.48
C CYS A 357 -30.65 -6.82 -18.06
N ARG A 358 -31.29 -7.99 -18.05
CA ARG A 358 -30.60 -9.29 -18.15
C ARG A 358 -30.44 -9.62 -19.63
N SER A 359 -29.22 -9.64 -20.13
CA SER A 359 -28.89 -10.31 -21.38
C SER A 359 -28.62 -11.78 -21.08
N ARG A 360 -29.52 -12.65 -21.53
CA ARG A 360 -29.36 -14.11 -21.51
C ARG A 360 -29.07 -14.52 -22.96
N GLU A 361 -27.88 -15.04 -23.17
CA GLU A 361 -27.44 -15.65 -24.44
C GLU A 361 -28.35 -16.82 -24.80
N TYR A 362 -28.82 -16.84 -26.04
CA TYR A 362 -29.37 -18.02 -26.70
C TYR A 362 -28.32 -18.54 -27.66
N ILE A 363 -27.87 -19.77 -27.42
CA ILE A 363 -27.11 -20.60 -28.35
C ILE A 363 -28.12 -21.29 -29.28
N SER A 364 -27.96 -21.16 -30.59
CA SER A 364 -28.49 -22.12 -31.57
C SER A 364 -27.63 -22.10 -32.83
N SER A 365 -27.17 -23.29 -33.20
CA SER A 365 -26.33 -23.64 -34.35
C SER A 365 -27.02 -23.43 -35.70
N ALA A 366 -26.22 -23.09 -36.73
CA ALA A 366 -26.23 -23.58 -38.13
C ALA A 366 -25.35 -22.61 -38.95
N GLU A 367 -24.14 -23.00 -39.34
CA GLU A 367 -23.78 -23.65 -40.62
C GLU A 367 -23.83 -22.75 -41.88
N HIS A 368 -22.76 -22.88 -42.69
CA HIS A 368 -22.57 -22.46 -44.08
C HIS A 368 -22.20 -20.99 -44.41
N GLY A 369 -20.90 -20.81 -44.70
CA GLY A 369 -20.47 -20.45 -46.06
C GLY A 369 -20.34 -18.97 -46.43
N GLY A 370 -19.10 -18.56 -46.71
CA GLY A 370 -18.81 -17.62 -47.81
C GLY A 370 -18.50 -16.17 -47.44
N ARG A 371 -17.23 -15.80 -47.70
CA ARG A 371 -16.73 -14.51 -48.21
C ARG A 371 -17.53 -13.22 -47.88
N ALA A 372 -16.87 -12.30 -47.16
CA ALA A 372 -17.16 -10.88 -47.26
C ALA A 372 -15.85 -10.09 -47.38
N GLU A 373 -15.73 -9.42 -48.53
CA GLU A 373 -14.88 -8.26 -48.78
C GLU A 373 -15.70 -6.99 -48.47
N ILE A 374 -14.99 -5.91 -48.14
CA ILE A 374 -15.31 -4.50 -48.45
C ILE A 374 -16.29 -3.71 -47.53
N VAL A 375 -15.67 -2.72 -46.85
CA VAL A 375 -15.98 -1.27 -46.80
C VAL A 375 -17.32 -0.79 -46.22
N GLY A 376 -17.22 0.29 -45.44
CA GLY A 376 -18.19 1.39 -45.57
C GLY A 376 -18.73 1.93 -44.26
N ALA A 377 -18.01 2.91 -43.71
CA ALA A 377 -18.42 3.68 -42.56
C ALA A 377 -19.30 4.89 -42.98
N VAL A 378 -20.27 5.20 -42.11
CA VAL A 378 -20.71 6.55 -41.71
C VAL A 378 -21.49 7.42 -42.73
N HIS A 379 -22.77 7.64 -42.43
CA HIS A 379 -23.29 9.00 -42.13
C HIS A 379 -24.74 8.97 -41.62
N ALA A 380 -25.01 9.63 -40.49
CA ALA A 380 -26.32 10.25 -40.22
C ALA A 380 -26.14 11.40 -39.21
N ARG A 381 -26.46 12.60 -39.68
CA ARG A 381 -26.41 13.90 -38.99
C ARG A 381 -27.85 14.42 -38.92
N CYS A 382 -28.30 14.85 -37.74
CA CYS A 382 -29.50 15.66 -37.47
C CYS A 382 -29.37 16.15 -36.01
N ARG A 383 -29.79 17.34 -35.57
CA ARG A 383 -30.62 18.40 -36.16
C ARG A 383 -30.42 19.71 -35.37
N SER A 384 -30.76 20.79 -36.07
CA SER A 384 -30.97 22.20 -35.70
C SER A 384 -31.53 22.51 -34.31
N GLY A 385 -31.01 23.58 -33.71
CA GLY A 385 -31.65 24.34 -32.62
C GLY A 385 -32.18 25.69 -33.10
N GLN A 386 -33.23 26.17 -32.44
CA GLN A 386 -33.49 27.57 -32.06
C GLN A 386 -34.87 27.68 -31.41
N ALA A 387 -34.92 28.19 -30.17
CA ALA A 387 -36.07 28.94 -29.64
C ALA A 387 -35.58 29.85 -28.50
N ARG A 388 -35.65 31.16 -28.76
CA ARG A 388 -35.53 32.27 -27.82
C ARG A 388 -36.88 32.47 -27.14
N VAL A 389 -36.93 32.64 -25.83
CA VAL A 389 -38.03 33.33 -25.14
C VAL A 389 -37.48 34.22 -24.02
N SER A 390 -38.13 35.37 -23.89
CA SER A 390 -37.71 36.63 -23.30
C SER A 390 -37.89 36.71 -21.77
N LEU A 391 -37.15 37.65 -21.19
CA LEU A 391 -37.12 38.08 -19.79
C LEU A 391 -38.45 38.67 -19.31
N HIS A 392 -38.81 38.38 -18.05
CA HIS A 392 -39.60 39.27 -17.20
C HIS A 392 -39.00 39.27 -15.79
N GLY A 393 -38.61 40.46 -15.32
CA GLY A 393 -37.93 40.66 -14.06
C GLY A 393 -38.86 40.69 -12.85
N ARG A 394 -38.26 40.54 -11.67
CA ARG A 394 -38.80 41.05 -10.40
C ARG A 394 -37.66 41.51 -9.51
N LYS A 395 -37.82 42.75 -9.04
CA LYS A 395 -37.02 43.47 -8.05
C LYS A 395 -37.14 42.78 -6.68
N THR A 396 -36.05 42.80 -5.92
CA THR A 396 -36.08 42.82 -4.45
C THR A 396 -34.99 43.75 -3.98
N ASP A 397 -35.40 44.72 -3.17
CA ASP A 397 -34.61 45.82 -2.64
C ASP A 397 -33.64 45.36 -1.54
N LEU A 398 -32.46 45.99 -1.53
CA LEU A 398 -31.60 46.10 -0.35
C LEU A 398 -32.21 47.14 0.60
N THR A 399 -32.14 46.87 1.91
CA THR A 399 -32.00 47.92 2.91
C THR A 399 -31.15 47.45 4.07
N THR A 400 -30.44 48.42 4.60
CA THR A 400 -29.20 48.33 5.34
C THR A 400 -29.42 48.69 6.82
N TYR A 401 -28.40 48.42 7.63
CA TYR A 401 -27.85 49.29 8.70
C TYR A 401 -28.13 48.97 10.18
N SER A 402 -27.00 48.92 10.90
CA SER A 402 -26.70 49.20 12.33
C SER A 402 -27.57 48.58 13.42
N GLY A 403 -27.04 47.97 14.47
CA GLY A 403 -25.73 48.16 15.11
C GLY A 403 -25.98 48.32 16.61
N MET A 404 -25.12 47.79 17.48
CA MET A 404 -24.78 48.40 18.78
C MET A 404 -23.60 47.65 19.40
N TYR A 405 -22.56 48.45 19.65
CA TYR A 405 -21.45 48.20 20.56
C TYR A 405 -21.97 48.08 22.01
N GLY A 406 -21.23 47.32 22.82
CA GLY A 406 -21.38 47.26 24.27
C GLY A 406 -20.13 46.66 24.90
N GLU A 407 -19.02 47.39 24.81
CA GLU A 407 -17.90 47.26 25.74
C GLU A 407 -18.36 47.66 27.15
N GLY A 408 -17.88 46.93 28.15
CA GLY A 408 -18.18 47.15 29.56
C GLY A 408 -17.22 46.35 30.44
N GLU A 409 -16.10 46.98 30.70
CA GLU A 409 -14.90 46.59 31.42
C GLU A 409 -15.09 46.57 32.97
N VAL A 410 -14.08 46.02 33.66
CA VAL A 410 -13.62 46.31 35.04
C VAL A 410 -13.94 45.30 36.18
N ALA A 411 -12.87 44.57 36.54
CA ALA A 411 -12.24 44.30 37.85
C ALA A 411 -13.08 44.08 39.13
N ASP A 412 -12.84 42.94 39.80
CA ASP A 412 -11.90 42.81 40.95
C ASP A 412 -11.44 41.35 41.11
#